data_AF-A0A813H3I7-F1
#
_entry.id   AF-A0A813H3I7-F1
#
_cell.length_a   1.000
_cell.length_b   1.000
_cell.length_c   1.000
_cell.angle_alpha   90.00
_cell.angle_beta   90.00
_cell.angle_gamma   90.00
#
_symmetry.space_group_name_H-M   'P 1'
#
loop_
_entity.id
_entity.type
_entity.pdbx_description
1 polymer ?
#
loop_
_entity_poly.entity_id
_entity_poly.type
_entity_poly.pdbx_seq_one_letter_code
_entity_poly.pdbx_strand_id
1 'polypeptide(L)'
;IDGFRELMEEKGVGRFDSYETWCPRMLGDARFKAVPLADRKKLFLQEAKKQGSGQQRADAVKKRQGFERFSELVSTAQMNGIFDEIQSSEEAFAKLEASEHSKDERWRALMPSDRKRLVVAVFLDEMRKRISEAEQASRDFRALLLETVLNLETGAGAEPPTFGEARRVLRHEPRWKAVDSIAVRQKVFAESAAEVSKAWLKKKRKQAEEEDELLERRKRSRRTEAQDEFRKLLEEHIRCPLELSWQEVCVLLRSQMLPEDLDEAAQEGVFNELCSEDLERRLAAFSDVLHKSKADDIGPELPFMEACKLATAKVGGEARLRGVPQADLKRSWE
;
A
#
# COMPACT_ATOMS: atom_id res chain seq x y z
N ILE A 1 53.55 12.99 -53.58
CA ILE A 1 52.86 13.32 -52.31
C ILE A 1 53.27 12.33 -51.23
N ASP A 2 53.30 11.02 -51.50
CA ASP A 2 53.68 10.02 -50.49
C ASP A 2 55.10 10.20 -49.91
N GLY A 3 56.09 10.55 -50.74
CA GLY A 3 57.43 10.88 -50.23
C GLY A 3 57.49 12.12 -49.30
N PHE A 4 56.55 13.07 -49.41
CA PHE A 4 56.45 14.20 -48.47
C PHE A 4 55.86 13.76 -47.13
N ARG A 5 54.92 12.80 -47.15
CA ARG A 5 54.34 12.21 -45.94
C ARG A 5 55.38 11.37 -45.19
N GLU A 6 56.12 10.53 -45.90
CA GLU A 6 57.21 9.72 -45.31
C GLU A 6 58.26 10.61 -44.65
N LEU A 7 58.65 11.72 -45.31
CA LEU A 7 59.56 12.69 -44.72
C LEU A 7 59.00 13.32 -43.42
N MET A 8 57.72 13.69 -43.40
CA MET A 8 57.08 14.27 -42.20
C MET A 8 57.07 13.27 -41.03
N GLU A 9 56.83 11.99 -41.32
CA GLU A 9 56.85 10.90 -40.35
C GLU A 9 58.26 10.62 -39.82
N GLU A 10 59.26 10.50 -40.70
CA GLU A 10 60.67 10.31 -40.34
C GLU A 10 61.22 11.45 -39.48
N LYS A 11 60.79 12.68 -39.75
CA LYS A 11 61.19 13.87 -38.99
C LYS A 11 60.39 14.07 -37.71
N GLY A 12 59.35 13.28 -37.47
CA GLY A 12 58.53 13.33 -36.26
C GLY A 12 57.77 14.64 -36.10
N VAL A 13 57.25 15.21 -37.19
CA VAL A 13 56.53 16.49 -37.13
C VAL A 13 55.19 16.33 -36.39
N GLY A 14 55.06 17.03 -35.27
CA GLY A 14 53.88 17.03 -34.43
C GLY A 14 52.80 18.03 -34.87
N ARG A 15 51.60 17.86 -34.31
CA ARG A 15 50.42 18.72 -34.59
C ARG A 15 50.63 20.21 -34.27
N PHE A 16 51.49 20.52 -33.31
CA PHE A 16 51.76 21.90 -32.87
C PHE A 16 53.01 22.50 -33.51
N ASP A 17 53.64 21.78 -34.42
CA ASP A 17 54.81 22.26 -35.13
C ASP A 17 54.45 23.32 -36.17
N SER A 18 55.25 24.38 -36.24
CA SER A 18 55.08 25.45 -37.20
C SER A 18 55.83 25.17 -38.50
N TYR A 19 55.17 25.39 -39.63
CA TYR A 19 55.78 25.28 -40.96
C TYR A 19 57.02 26.18 -41.09
N GLU A 20 56.98 27.40 -40.55
CA GLU A 20 58.10 28.35 -40.64
C GLU A 20 59.35 27.84 -39.92
N THR A 21 59.16 27.11 -38.82
CA THR A 21 60.26 26.53 -38.03
C THR A 21 60.85 25.28 -38.69
N TRP A 22 60.01 24.47 -39.35
CA TRP A 22 60.41 23.20 -39.96
C TRP A 22 60.85 23.29 -41.41
N CYS A 23 60.36 24.28 -42.16
CA CYS A 23 60.69 24.47 -43.57
C CYS A 23 62.21 24.53 -43.82
N PRO A 24 63.01 25.33 -43.09
CA PRO A 24 64.46 25.36 -43.29
C PRO A 24 65.15 24.00 -43.09
N ARG A 25 64.60 23.15 -42.22
CA ARG A 25 65.12 21.82 -41.90
C ARG A 25 64.81 20.77 -42.97
N MET A 26 63.80 21.03 -43.81
CA MET A 26 63.35 20.13 -44.88
C MET A 26 63.82 20.56 -46.27
N LEU A 27 64.30 21.81 -46.43
CA LEU A 27 64.74 22.36 -47.72
C LEU A 27 65.83 21.52 -48.42
N GLY A 28 66.65 20.78 -47.67
CA GLY A 28 67.69 19.92 -48.23
C GLY A 28 67.16 18.61 -48.84
N ASP A 29 65.96 18.17 -48.47
CA ASP A 29 65.43 16.85 -48.85
C ASP A 29 64.77 16.89 -50.24
N ALA A 30 65.14 15.94 -51.10
CA ALA A 30 64.60 15.83 -52.46
C ALA A 30 63.08 15.63 -52.47
N ARG A 31 62.52 14.94 -51.46
CA ARG A 31 61.08 14.67 -51.33
C ARG A 31 60.29 15.92 -50.95
N PHE A 32 60.91 16.85 -50.21
CA PHE A 32 60.34 18.17 -49.92
C PHE A 32 60.39 19.07 -51.16
N LYS A 33 61.51 19.06 -51.90
CA LYS A 33 61.68 19.83 -53.13
C LYS A 33 60.73 19.39 -54.25
N ALA A 34 60.38 18.11 -54.31
CA ALA A 34 59.46 17.54 -55.30
C ALA A 34 58.02 18.07 -55.20
N VAL A 35 57.62 18.68 -54.07
CA VAL A 35 56.31 19.32 -53.91
C VAL A 35 56.38 20.78 -54.37
N PRO A 36 55.40 21.28 -55.17
CA PRO A 36 55.34 22.69 -55.57
C PRO A 36 55.30 23.64 -54.36
N LEU A 37 56.02 24.76 -54.45
CA LEU A 37 56.17 25.72 -53.33
C LEU A 37 54.82 26.20 -52.77
N ALA A 38 53.84 26.41 -53.65
CA ALA A 38 52.49 26.86 -53.29
C ALA A 38 51.73 25.85 -52.40
N ASP A 39 52.03 24.55 -52.52
CA ASP A 39 51.30 23.49 -51.83
C ASP A 39 51.98 23.02 -50.54
N ARG A 40 53.28 23.30 -50.35
CA ARG A 40 54.08 22.80 -49.23
C ARG A 40 53.51 23.15 -47.86
N LYS A 41 53.11 24.41 -47.65
CA LYS A 41 52.56 24.88 -46.36
C LYS A 41 51.21 24.23 -46.05
N LYS A 42 50.34 24.11 -47.05
CA LYS A 42 49.03 23.45 -46.93
C LYS A 42 49.17 21.97 -46.60
N LEU A 43 50.04 21.27 -47.35
CA LEU A 43 50.31 19.85 -47.14
C LEU A 43 50.99 19.56 -45.79
N PHE A 44 51.93 20.42 -45.35
CA PHE A 44 52.55 20.33 -44.03
C PHE A 44 51.51 20.40 -42.91
N LEU A 45 50.65 21.42 -42.92
CA LEU A 45 49.62 21.58 -41.88
C LEU A 45 48.62 20.43 -41.87
N GLN A 46 48.25 19.93 -43.05
CA GLN A 46 47.34 18.80 -43.19
C GLN A 46 47.94 17.50 -42.63
N GLU A 47 49.18 17.18 -42.99
CA GLU A 47 49.86 15.96 -42.53
C GLU A 47 50.27 16.06 -41.04
N ALA A 48 50.73 17.21 -40.55
CA ALA A 48 51.01 17.43 -39.12
C ALA A 48 49.75 17.25 -38.25
N LYS A 49 48.60 17.77 -38.72
CA LYS A 49 47.30 17.54 -38.05
C LYS A 49 46.91 16.06 -38.09
N LYS A 50 47.08 15.38 -39.22
CA LYS A 50 46.74 13.96 -39.39
C LYS A 50 47.62 13.07 -38.50
N GLN A 51 48.93 13.30 -38.47
CA GLN A 51 49.88 12.57 -37.62
C GLN A 51 49.59 12.79 -36.14
N GLY A 52 49.38 14.03 -35.69
CA GLY A 52 49.06 14.26 -34.28
C GLY A 52 47.67 13.76 -33.86
N SER A 53 46.67 13.76 -34.75
CA SER A 53 45.39 13.07 -34.50
C SER A 53 45.54 11.55 -34.48
N GLY A 54 46.42 10.98 -35.31
CA GLY A 54 46.78 9.56 -35.28
C GLY A 54 47.46 9.16 -33.98
N GLN A 55 48.45 9.95 -33.54
CA GLN A 55 49.15 9.76 -32.27
C GLN A 55 48.21 9.86 -31.07
N GLN A 56 47.34 10.88 -31.02
CA GLN A 56 46.33 11.01 -29.95
C GLN A 56 45.38 9.81 -29.90
N ARG A 57 44.94 9.29 -31.06
CA ARG A 57 44.11 8.09 -31.13
C ARG A 57 44.88 6.86 -30.66
N ALA A 58 46.13 6.69 -31.09
CA ALA A 58 46.97 5.57 -30.66
C ALA A 58 47.23 5.60 -29.15
N ASP A 59 47.50 6.78 -28.57
CA ASP A 59 47.71 6.96 -27.13
C ASP A 59 46.41 6.72 -26.34
N ALA A 60 45.26 7.16 -26.86
CA ALA A 60 43.96 6.87 -26.26
C ALA A 60 43.64 5.37 -26.27
N VAL A 61 43.94 4.67 -27.38
CA VAL A 61 43.77 3.21 -27.49
C VAL A 61 44.71 2.49 -26.51
N LYS A 62 45.99 2.86 -26.46
CA LYS A 62 46.96 2.29 -25.50
C LYS A 62 46.52 2.50 -24.05
N LYS A 63 46.05 3.71 -23.73
CA LYS A 63 45.53 4.03 -22.38
C LYS A 63 44.31 3.19 -22.04
N ARG A 64 43.37 3.04 -22.99
CA ARG A 64 42.18 2.19 -22.82
C ARG A 64 42.56 0.73 -22.61
N GLN A 65 43.46 0.18 -23.42
CA GLN A 65 43.97 -1.19 -23.25
C GLN A 65 44.68 -1.37 -21.90
N GLY A 66 45.44 -0.36 -21.45
CA GLY A 66 46.05 -0.36 -20.13
C GLY A 66 45.02 -0.40 -19.00
N PHE A 67 43.93 0.35 -19.13
CA PHE A 67 42.81 0.30 -18.18
C PHE A 67 42.07 -1.03 -18.18
N GLU A 68 41.79 -1.61 -19.35
CA GLU A 68 41.14 -2.92 -19.47
C GLU A 68 41.99 -4.01 -18.81
N ARG A 69 43.29 -4.07 -19.12
CA ARG A 69 44.23 -5.03 -18.50
C ARG A 69 44.37 -4.85 -16.99
N PHE A 70 44.39 -3.61 -16.50
CA PHE A 70 44.42 -3.36 -15.06
C PHE A 70 43.09 -3.75 -14.41
N SER A 71 41.96 -3.48 -15.05
CA SER A 71 40.65 -3.90 -14.56
C SER A 71 40.59 -5.42 -14.40
N GLU A 72 41.10 -6.18 -15.37
CA GLU A 72 41.21 -7.65 -15.28
C GLU A 72 42.06 -8.10 -14.09
N LEU A 73 43.18 -7.41 -13.80
CA LEU A 73 44.00 -7.68 -12.62
C LEU A 73 43.20 -7.46 -11.33
N VAL A 74 42.47 -6.34 -11.22
CA VAL A 74 41.65 -6.04 -10.04
C VAL A 74 40.51 -7.06 -9.90
N SER A 75 39.86 -7.45 -10.99
CA SER A 75 38.83 -8.50 -10.97
C SER A 75 39.40 -9.86 -10.58
N THR A 76 40.60 -10.21 -11.02
CA THR A 76 41.27 -11.46 -10.60
C THR A 76 41.58 -11.43 -9.11
N ALA A 77 42.09 -10.31 -8.61
CA ALA A 77 42.34 -10.09 -7.18
C ALA A 77 41.07 -10.21 -6.34
N GLN A 78 39.97 -9.66 -6.83
CA GLN A 78 38.64 -9.78 -6.23
C GLN A 78 38.18 -11.24 -6.18
N MET A 79 38.30 -11.99 -7.28
CA MET A 79 37.94 -13.42 -7.32
C MET A 79 38.78 -14.27 -6.35
N ASN A 80 40.00 -13.83 -6.05
CA ASN A 80 40.86 -14.43 -5.02
C ASN A 80 40.53 -13.97 -3.59
N GLY A 81 39.41 -13.26 -3.39
CA GLY A 81 38.91 -12.89 -2.08
C GLY A 81 39.62 -11.71 -1.41
N ILE A 82 40.41 -10.91 -2.14
CA ILE A 82 41.11 -9.77 -1.52
C ILE A 82 40.12 -8.82 -0.85
N PHE A 83 38.92 -8.63 -1.42
CA PHE A 83 37.90 -7.71 -0.92
C PHE A 83 36.89 -8.32 0.07
N ASP A 84 37.03 -9.57 0.51
CA ASP A 84 35.98 -10.26 1.26
C ASP A 84 35.70 -9.67 2.65
N GLU A 85 36.72 -9.13 3.29
CA GLU A 85 36.63 -8.57 4.65
C GLU A 85 36.78 -7.04 4.69
N ILE A 86 36.83 -6.40 3.52
CA ILE A 86 37.11 -4.97 3.41
C ILE A 86 35.82 -4.17 3.43
N GLN A 87 35.81 -3.09 4.23
CA GLN A 87 34.65 -2.20 4.33
C GLN A 87 34.85 -0.83 3.66
N SER A 88 36.08 -0.46 3.31
CA SER A 88 36.39 0.84 2.71
C SER A 88 37.19 0.75 1.43
N SER A 89 37.01 1.74 0.56
CA SER A 89 37.70 1.80 -0.73
C SER A 89 39.21 2.07 -0.57
N GLU A 90 39.58 2.77 0.51
CA GLU A 90 40.94 3.07 0.92
C GLU A 90 41.67 1.80 1.34
N GLU A 91 41.03 0.98 2.17
CA GLU A 91 41.56 -0.33 2.58
C GLU A 91 41.65 -1.30 1.40
N ALA A 92 40.67 -1.26 0.47
CA ALA A 92 40.71 -2.06 -0.76
C ALA A 92 41.94 -1.75 -1.60
N PHE A 93 42.25 -0.47 -1.77
CA PHE A 93 43.45 -0.04 -2.47
C PHE A 93 44.73 -0.44 -1.72
N ALA A 94 44.81 -0.16 -0.42
CA ALA A 94 45.99 -0.46 0.39
C ALA A 94 46.29 -1.98 0.43
N LYS A 95 45.26 -2.81 0.58
CA LYS A 95 45.41 -4.28 0.61
C LYS A 95 45.85 -4.82 -0.75
N LEU A 96 45.32 -4.28 -1.84
CA LEU A 96 45.75 -4.67 -3.18
C LEU A 96 47.20 -4.24 -3.48
N GLU A 97 47.59 -3.03 -3.04
CA GLU A 97 48.95 -2.53 -3.16
C GLU A 97 49.96 -3.33 -2.31
N ALA A 98 49.56 -3.77 -1.12
CA ALA A 98 50.37 -4.63 -0.25
C ALA A 98 50.42 -6.11 -0.72
N SER A 99 49.56 -6.50 -1.66
CA SER A 99 49.49 -7.88 -2.16
C SER A 99 50.52 -8.16 -3.26
N GLU A 100 50.67 -9.45 -3.62
CA GLU A 100 51.52 -9.88 -4.75
C GLU A 100 51.08 -9.28 -6.10
N HIS A 101 49.84 -8.80 -6.22
CA HIS A 101 49.35 -8.15 -7.45
C HIS A 101 50.04 -6.82 -7.74
N SER A 102 50.67 -6.17 -6.77
CA SER A 102 51.46 -4.96 -7.01
C SER A 102 52.77 -5.21 -7.77
N LYS A 103 53.22 -6.48 -7.82
CA LYS A 103 54.38 -6.91 -8.59
C LYS A 103 54.04 -7.18 -10.06
N ASP A 104 52.75 -7.29 -10.41
CA ASP A 104 52.28 -7.55 -11.77
C ASP A 104 52.65 -6.39 -12.72
N GLU A 105 53.05 -6.70 -13.96
CA GLU A 105 53.41 -5.70 -14.95
C GLU A 105 52.24 -4.74 -15.25
N ARG A 106 51.01 -5.27 -15.25
CA ARG A 106 49.78 -4.49 -15.46
C ARG A 106 49.57 -3.46 -14.35
N TRP A 107 50.01 -3.75 -13.12
CA TRP A 107 50.00 -2.78 -12.03
C TRP A 107 50.92 -1.60 -12.34
N ARG A 108 52.16 -1.88 -12.74
CA ARG A 108 53.18 -0.86 -13.02
C ARG A 108 52.86 0.00 -14.24
N ALA A 109 52.06 -0.50 -15.18
CA ALA A 109 51.70 0.17 -16.43
C ALA A 109 50.83 1.44 -16.27
N LEU A 110 50.14 1.61 -15.13
CA LEU A 110 49.29 2.78 -14.87
C LEU A 110 49.89 3.73 -13.84
N MET A 111 49.45 4.99 -13.85
CA MET A 111 49.81 5.97 -12.81
C MET A 111 49.08 5.67 -11.49
N PRO A 112 49.66 5.96 -10.31
CA PRO A 112 49.03 5.69 -9.01
C PRO A 112 47.61 6.26 -8.86
N SER A 113 47.34 7.45 -9.38
CA SER A 113 46.02 8.09 -9.35
C SER A 113 44.97 7.31 -10.15
N ASP A 114 45.35 6.82 -11.34
CA ASP A 114 44.49 6.00 -12.19
C ASP A 114 44.24 4.61 -11.56
N ARG A 115 45.27 4.00 -10.94
CA ARG A 115 45.12 2.73 -10.19
C ARG A 115 44.10 2.88 -9.08
N LYS A 116 44.27 3.88 -8.21
CA LYS A 116 43.35 4.13 -7.09
C LYS A 116 41.91 4.30 -7.59
N ARG A 117 41.70 5.12 -8.63
CA ARG A 117 40.36 5.33 -9.20
C ARG A 117 39.72 4.02 -9.69
N LEU A 118 40.48 3.17 -10.38
CA LEU A 118 39.95 1.91 -10.91
C LEU A 118 39.66 0.90 -9.79
N VAL A 119 40.53 0.78 -8.80
CA VAL A 119 40.29 -0.10 -7.64
C VAL A 119 39.05 0.33 -6.89
N VAL A 120 38.90 1.63 -6.61
CA VAL A 120 37.69 2.19 -5.98
C VAL A 120 36.44 1.86 -6.81
N ALA A 121 36.49 2.05 -8.12
CA ALA A 121 35.34 1.77 -8.99
C ALA A 121 34.92 0.29 -8.95
N VAL A 122 35.88 -0.64 -9.06
CA VAL A 122 35.60 -2.09 -9.01
C VAL A 122 35.11 -2.51 -7.63
N PHE A 123 35.74 -2.02 -6.56
CA PHE A 123 35.31 -2.30 -5.19
C PHE A 123 33.87 -1.84 -4.92
N LEU A 124 33.52 -0.61 -5.31
CA LEU A 124 32.16 -0.09 -5.13
C LEU A 124 31.14 -0.86 -5.96
N ASP A 125 31.50 -1.31 -7.15
CA ASP A 125 30.62 -2.13 -7.98
C ASP A 125 30.32 -3.48 -7.32
N GLU A 126 31.35 -4.13 -6.79
CA GLU A 126 31.22 -5.38 -6.05
C GLU A 126 30.39 -5.21 -4.77
N MET A 127 30.62 -4.13 -4.00
CA MET A 127 29.79 -3.85 -2.82
C MET A 127 28.32 -3.66 -3.18
N ARG A 128 28.01 -2.94 -4.27
CA ARG A 128 26.64 -2.80 -4.77
C ARG A 128 26.03 -4.14 -5.17
N LYS A 129 26.81 -4.99 -5.84
CA LYS A 129 26.38 -6.34 -6.22
C LYS A 129 26.07 -7.20 -4.99
N ARG A 130 26.95 -7.24 -3.99
CA ARG A 130 26.74 -7.96 -2.72
C ARG A 130 25.49 -7.48 -1.97
N ILE A 131 25.27 -6.17 -1.91
CA ILE A 131 24.06 -5.59 -1.30
C ILE A 131 22.82 -6.07 -2.07
N SER A 132 22.82 -5.97 -3.39
CA SER A 132 21.69 -6.40 -4.24
C SER A 132 21.41 -7.90 -4.10
N GLU A 133 22.43 -8.73 -4.03
CA GLU A 133 22.30 -10.19 -3.84
C GLU A 133 21.75 -10.52 -2.45
N ALA A 134 22.24 -9.84 -1.40
CA ALA A 134 21.72 -10.01 -0.03
C ALA A 134 20.25 -9.56 0.10
N GLU A 135 19.86 -8.47 -0.57
CA GLU A 135 18.47 -8.05 -0.66
C GLU A 135 17.60 -9.07 -1.38
N GLN A 136 18.06 -9.59 -2.51
CA GLN A 136 17.32 -10.60 -3.27
C GLN A 136 17.16 -11.89 -2.47
N ALA A 137 18.23 -12.38 -1.84
CA ALA A 137 18.19 -13.54 -0.95
C ALA A 137 17.19 -13.33 0.20
N SER A 138 17.12 -12.12 0.77
CA SER A 138 16.15 -11.78 1.82
C SER A 138 14.72 -11.79 1.32
N ARG A 139 14.46 -11.31 0.09
CA ARG A 139 13.13 -11.37 -0.56
C ARG A 139 12.71 -12.80 -0.84
N ASP A 140 13.60 -13.60 -1.41
CA ASP A 140 13.35 -15.01 -1.72
C ASP A 140 13.12 -15.84 -0.45
N PHE A 141 13.85 -15.51 0.62
CA PHE A 141 13.63 -16.10 1.93
C PHE A 141 12.27 -15.73 2.52
N ARG A 142 11.83 -14.47 2.39
CA ARG A 142 10.49 -14.05 2.80
C ARG A 142 9.40 -14.78 2.01
N ALA A 143 9.57 -14.95 0.70
CA ALA A 143 8.65 -15.72 -0.13
C ALA A 143 8.56 -17.18 0.34
N LEU A 144 9.70 -17.83 0.58
CA LEU A 144 9.76 -19.18 1.16
C LEU A 144 8.99 -19.24 2.49
N LEU A 145 9.18 -18.28 3.39
CA LEU A 145 8.48 -18.23 4.68
C LEU A 145 6.96 -18.22 4.47
N LEU A 146 6.45 -17.36 3.59
CA LEU A 146 5.01 -17.26 3.29
C LEU A 146 4.47 -18.52 2.60
N GLU A 147 5.24 -19.18 1.74
CA GLU A 147 4.81 -20.40 1.06
C GLU A 147 4.69 -21.60 2.02
N THR A 148 5.61 -21.71 2.99
CA THR A 148 5.84 -22.96 3.71
C THR A 148 5.45 -22.92 5.18
N VAL A 149 5.78 -21.84 5.91
CA VAL A 149 5.66 -21.78 7.37
C VAL A 149 4.59 -20.79 7.81
N LEU A 150 4.46 -19.68 7.09
CA LEU A 150 3.53 -18.58 7.34
C LEU A 150 2.37 -18.60 6.34
N ASN A 151 2.02 -19.79 5.83
CA ASN A 151 1.06 -19.97 4.74
C ASN A 151 -0.29 -19.30 5.05
N LEU A 152 -0.59 -18.26 4.27
CA LEU A 152 -1.81 -17.48 4.37
C LEU A 152 -3.05 -18.22 3.84
N GLU A 153 -2.88 -19.27 3.02
CA GLU A 153 -3.98 -19.97 2.35
C GLU A 153 -4.46 -21.20 3.15
N THR A 154 -3.55 -22.00 3.67
CA THR A 154 -3.89 -23.18 4.50
C THR A 154 -3.90 -22.88 6.00
N GLY A 155 -3.20 -21.81 6.42
CA GLY A 155 -3.02 -21.39 7.81
C GLY A 155 -3.69 -20.06 8.16
N ALA A 156 -4.63 -19.57 7.35
CA ALA A 156 -5.34 -18.29 7.49
C ALA A 156 -6.09 -18.06 8.83
N GLY A 157 -5.95 -18.97 9.79
CA GLY A 157 -6.57 -18.95 11.12
C GLY A 157 -5.63 -19.35 12.26
N ALA A 158 -4.33 -19.60 12.01
CA ALA A 158 -3.37 -20.00 13.04
C ALA A 158 -2.38 -18.88 13.37
N GLU A 159 -1.94 -18.86 14.63
CA GLU A 159 -0.87 -17.99 15.09
C GLU A 159 0.47 -18.39 14.42
N PRO A 160 1.32 -17.43 14.02
CA PRO A 160 2.62 -17.75 13.45
C PRO A 160 3.49 -18.58 14.41
N PRO A 161 4.22 -19.58 13.91
CA PRO A 161 5.11 -20.36 14.74
C PRO A 161 6.29 -19.52 15.24
N THR A 162 7.08 -20.09 16.16
CA THR A 162 8.33 -19.49 16.60
C THR A 162 9.42 -19.63 15.53
N PHE A 163 10.45 -18.77 15.59
CA PHE A 163 11.60 -18.87 14.68
C PHE A 163 12.33 -20.22 14.80
N GLY A 164 12.35 -20.82 15.98
CA GLY A 164 12.98 -22.13 16.21
C GLY A 164 12.27 -23.26 15.45
N GLU A 165 10.93 -23.21 15.39
CA GLU A 165 10.12 -24.15 14.61
C GLU A 165 10.30 -23.93 13.12
N ALA A 166 10.22 -22.67 12.66
CA ALA A 166 10.49 -22.31 11.27
C ALA A 166 11.86 -22.80 10.80
N ARG A 167 12.90 -22.62 11.63
CA ARG A 167 14.26 -23.09 11.34
C ARG A 167 14.34 -24.60 11.18
N ARG A 168 13.60 -25.38 11.97
CA ARG A 168 13.63 -26.86 11.86
C ARG A 168 13.13 -27.33 10.50
N VAL A 169 12.12 -26.65 9.95
CA VAL A 169 11.53 -26.94 8.64
C VAL A 169 12.46 -26.46 7.52
N LEU A 170 12.99 -25.24 7.62
CA LEU A 170 13.63 -24.56 6.50
C LEU A 170 15.14 -24.73 6.40
N ARG A 171 15.82 -25.28 7.42
CA ARG A 171 17.30 -25.37 7.43
C ARG A 171 17.94 -26.08 6.23
N HIS A 172 17.17 -26.92 5.53
CA HIS A 172 17.64 -27.66 4.36
C HIS A 172 17.35 -26.95 3.03
N GLU A 173 16.52 -25.91 3.04
CA GLU A 173 16.13 -25.15 1.85
C GLU A 173 17.30 -24.33 1.29
N PRO A 174 17.51 -24.32 -0.05
CA PRO A 174 18.53 -23.48 -0.68
C PRO A 174 18.32 -21.99 -0.38
N ARG A 175 17.07 -21.51 -0.44
CA ARG A 175 16.69 -20.12 -0.15
C ARG A 175 16.96 -19.73 1.32
N TRP A 176 16.91 -20.68 2.26
CA TRP A 176 17.34 -20.46 3.64
C TRP A 176 18.86 -20.25 3.72
N LYS A 177 19.63 -21.10 3.03
CA LYS A 177 21.10 -21.06 3.02
C LYS A 177 21.64 -19.80 2.36
N ALA A 178 20.96 -19.25 1.35
CA ALA A 178 21.34 -18.05 0.61
C ALA A 178 21.41 -16.76 1.48
N VAL A 179 20.75 -16.73 2.64
CA VAL A 179 20.90 -15.63 3.60
C VAL A 179 21.95 -16.01 4.62
N ASP A 180 23.17 -15.50 4.52
CA ASP A 180 24.30 -16.03 5.31
C ASP A 180 24.19 -15.77 6.81
N SER A 181 23.57 -14.65 7.21
CA SER A 181 23.47 -14.25 8.60
C SER A 181 22.22 -14.77 9.29
N ILE A 182 22.40 -15.50 10.41
CA ILE A 182 21.28 -15.96 11.23
C ILE A 182 20.48 -14.79 11.82
N ALA A 183 21.13 -13.68 12.13
CA ALA A 183 20.49 -12.46 12.64
C ALA A 183 19.58 -11.84 11.56
N VAL A 184 20.03 -11.84 10.30
CA VAL A 184 19.21 -11.39 9.17
C VAL A 184 18.02 -12.32 8.96
N ARG A 185 18.22 -13.64 8.98
CA ARG A 185 17.12 -14.62 8.90
C ARG A 185 16.09 -14.40 9.99
N GLN A 186 16.52 -14.22 11.24
CA GLN A 186 15.62 -13.99 12.38
C GLN A 186 14.87 -12.67 12.25
N LYS A 187 15.53 -11.60 11.77
CA LYS A 187 14.89 -10.31 11.50
C LYS A 187 13.81 -10.43 10.42
N VAL A 188 14.14 -11.01 9.27
CA VAL A 188 13.19 -11.20 8.16
C VAL A 188 12.00 -12.06 8.60
N PHE A 189 12.27 -13.09 9.40
CA PHE A 189 11.22 -13.91 10.01
C PHE A 189 10.30 -13.09 10.93
N ALA A 190 10.86 -12.35 11.88
CA ALA A 190 10.08 -11.57 12.85
C ALA A 190 9.19 -10.53 12.17
N GLU A 191 9.71 -9.85 11.14
CA GLU A 191 8.93 -8.92 10.32
C GLU A 191 7.76 -9.62 9.63
N SER A 192 8.03 -10.75 8.97
CA SER A 192 7.01 -11.49 8.22
C SER A 192 5.96 -12.11 9.14
N ALA A 193 6.38 -12.67 10.28
CA ALA A 193 5.48 -13.22 11.29
C ALA A 193 4.61 -12.13 11.91
N ALA A 194 5.16 -10.93 12.20
CA ALA A 194 4.38 -9.83 12.73
C ALA A 194 3.30 -9.33 11.76
N GLU A 195 3.59 -9.31 10.46
CA GLU A 195 2.61 -8.98 9.42
C GLU A 195 1.46 -10.00 9.39
N VAL A 196 1.79 -11.29 9.42
CA VAL A 196 0.79 -12.37 9.44
C VAL A 196 -0.02 -12.36 10.73
N SER A 197 0.60 -12.16 11.90
CA SER A 197 -0.11 -12.01 13.18
C SER A 197 -1.12 -10.86 13.16
N LYS A 198 -0.75 -9.70 12.58
CA LYS A 198 -1.67 -8.56 12.45
C LYS A 198 -2.86 -8.89 11.55
N ALA A 199 -2.62 -9.55 10.41
CA ALA A 199 -3.68 -9.97 9.50
C ALA A 199 -4.62 -10.99 10.16
N TRP A 200 -4.06 -11.96 10.89
CA TRP A 200 -4.80 -12.96 11.65
C TRP A 200 -5.69 -12.33 12.74
N LEU A 201 -5.13 -11.45 13.58
CA LEU A 201 -5.88 -10.75 14.63
C LEU A 201 -7.03 -9.90 14.04
N LYS A 202 -6.78 -9.20 12.93
CA LYS A 202 -7.80 -8.41 12.25
C LYS A 202 -8.95 -9.29 11.75
N LYS A 203 -8.63 -10.44 11.15
CA LYS A 203 -9.63 -11.40 10.69
C LYS A 203 -10.43 -11.98 11.85
N LYS A 204 -9.77 -12.39 12.94
CA LYS A 204 -10.41 -12.93 14.15
C LYS A 204 -11.35 -11.91 14.78
N ARG A 205 -10.93 -10.65 14.88
CA ARG A 205 -11.77 -9.56 15.38
C ARG A 205 -13.00 -9.35 14.49
N LYS A 206 -12.83 -9.33 13.17
CA LYS A 206 -13.94 -9.19 12.23
C LYS A 206 -14.93 -10.35 12.35
N GLN A 207 -14.45 -11.58 12.49
CA GLN A 207 -15.31 -12.74 12.70
C GLN A 207 -16.13 -12.61 14.00
N ALA A 208 -15.51 -12.17 15.09
CA ALA A 208 -16.23 -11.93 16.35
C ALA A 208 -17.29 -10.81 16.20
N GLU A 209 -16.94 -9.71 15.52
CA GLU A 209 -17.90 -8.61 15.24
C GLU A 209 -19.08 -9.09 14.36
N GLU A 210 -18.82 -9.91 13.34
CA GLU A 210 -19.86 -10.51 12.48
C GLU A 210 -20.77 -11.49 13.27
N GLU A 211 -20.20 -12.29 14.18
CA GLU A 211 -20.97 -13.17 15.06
C GLU A 211 -21.84 -12.40 16.05
N ASP A 212 -21.30 -11.35 16.68
CA ASP A 212 -22.02 -10.48 17.60
C ASP A 212 -23.17 -9.74 16.88
N GLU A 213 -22.93 -9.21 15.68
CA GLU A 213 -23.98 -8.56 14.88
C GLU A 213 -25.11 -9.55 14.53
N LEU A 214 -24.75 -10.79 14.21
CA LEU A 214 -25.72 -11.83 13.88
C LEU A 214 -26.54 -12.24 15.11
N LEU A 215 -25.92 -12.32 16.29
CA LEU A 215 -26.61 -12.55 17.56
C LEU A 215 -27.56 -11.40 17.90
N GLU A 216 -27.12 -10.15 17.74
CA GLU A 216 -27.97 -8.97 17.98
C GLU A 216 -29.15 -8.90 16.99
N ARG A 217 -28.94 -9.24 15.71
CA ARG A 217 -30.04 -9.34 14.74
C ARG A 217 -31.04 -10.42 15.13
N ARG A 218 -30.57 -11.59 15.59
CA ARG A 218 -31.46 -12.67 16.08
C ARG A 218 -32.26 -12.23 17.31
N LYS A 219 -31.63 -11.54 18.27
CA LYS A 219 -32.31 -10.99 19.45
C LYS A 219 -33.37 -9.96 19.06
N ARG A 220 -33.05 -9.05 18.12
CA ARG A 220 -34.02 -8.06 17.61
C ARG A 220 -35.21 -8.73 16.94
N SER A 221 -34.97 -9.73 16.08
CA SER A 221 -36.06 -10.49 15.44
C SER A 221 -36.99 -11.12 16.47
N ARG A 222 -36.42 -11.84 17.45
CA ARG A 222 -37.21 -12.45 18.53
C ARG A 222 -38.00 -11.43 19.33
N ARG A 223 -37.39 -10.29 19.64
CA ARG A 223 -38.09 -9.19 20.35
C ARG A 223 -39.25 -8.65 19.52
N THR A 224 -39.07 -8.44 18.21
CA THR A 224 -40.16 -8.00 17.34
C THR A 224 -41.27 -9.03 17.24
N GLU A 225 -40.94 -10.31 17.08
CA GLU A 225 -41.91 -11.41 17.09
C GLU A 225 -42.70 -11.44 18.41
N ALA A 226 -42.01 -11.28 19.55
CA ALA A 226 -42.63 -11.20 20.87
C ALA A 226 -43.53 -9.95 21.03
N GLN A 227 -43.14 -8.80 20.46
CA GLN A 227 -43.99 -7.58 20.44
C GLN A 227 -45.26 -7.81 19.62
N ASP A 228 -45.16 -8.45 18.46
CA ASP A 228 -46.31 -8.76 17.62
C ASP A 228 -47.26 -9.76 18.29
N GLU A 229 -46.72 -10.79 18.97
CA GLU A 229 -47.50 -11.73 19.78
C GLU A 229 -48.21 -11.02 20.93
N PHE A 230 -47.50 -10.16 21.66
CA PHE A 230 -48.09 -9.39 22.75
C PHE A 230 -49.16 -8.42 22.25
N ARG A 231 -48.95 -7.76 21.10
CA ARG A 231 -49.94 -6.88 20.48
C ARG A 231 -51.23 -7.63 20.13
N LYS A 232 -51.14 -8.83 19.55
CA LYS A 232 -52.32 -9.68 19.29
C LYS A 232 -53.07 -10.01 20.58
N LEU A 233 -52.33 -10.34 21.63
CA LEU A 233 -52.91 -10.65 22.94
C LEU A 233 -53.66 -9.46 23.54
N LEU A 234 -53.10 -8.25 23.41
CA LEU A 234 -53.78 -7.00 23.77
C LEU A 234 -55.06 -6.79 22.94
N GLU A 235 -55.00 -6.95 21.62
CA GLU A 235 -56.16 -6.77 20.73
C GLU A 235 -57.29 -7.77 21.02
N GLU A 236 -56.97 -9.00 21.43
CA GLU A 236 -57.95 -10.02 21.80
C GLU A 236 -58.65 -9.72 23.14
N HIS A 237 -57.92 -9.18 24.11
CA HIS A 237 -58.39 -9.03 25.49
C HIS A 237 -58.85 -7.61 25.83
N ILE A 238 -58.41 -6.61 25.07
CA ILE A 238 -58.67 -5.19 25.32
C ILE A 238 -59.41 -4.59 24.13
N ARG A 239 -60.70 -4.30 24.34
CA ARG A 239 -61.54 -3.65 23.31
C ARG A 239 -61.41 -2.14 23.27
N CYS A 240 -61.08 -1.50 24.39
CA CYS A 240 -60.98 -0.05 24.53
C CYS A 240 -59.67 0.31 25.25
N PRO A 241 -58.52 0.32 24.55
CA PRO A 241 -57.22 0.53 25.18
C PRO A 241 -57.10 1.90 25.84
N LEU A 242 -57.71 2.95 25.27
CA LEU A 242 -57.72 4.31 25.83
C LEU A 242 -58.41 4.48 27.19
N GLU A 243 -59.19 3.49 27.63
CA GLU A 243 -59.91 3.54 28.90
C GLU A 243 -59.18 2.82 30.03
N LEU A 244 -58.07 2.15 29.72
CA LEU A 244 -57.34 1.32 30.67
C LEU A 244 -55.98 1.93 30.96
N SER A 245 -55.61 1.93 32.23
CA SER A 245 -54.24 2.11 32.65
C SER A 245 -53.42 0.82 32.44
N TRP A 246 -52.10 0.96 32.34
CA TRP A 246 -51.21 -0.19 32.25
C TRP A 246 -51.41 -1.18 33.41
N GLN A 247 -51.65 -0.69 34.63
CA GLN A 247 -51.89 -1.55 35.80
C GLN A 247 -53.17 -2.38 35.66
N GLU A 248 -54.23 -1.82 35.09
CA GLU A 248 -55.48 -2.54 34.82
C GLU A 248 -55.29 -3.60 33.74
N VAL A 249 -54.50 -3.29 32.71
CA VAL A 249 -54.10 -4.26 31.68
C VAL A 249 -53.32 -5.42 32.29
N CYS A 250 -52.33 -5.16 33.15
CA CYS A 250 -51.59 -6.20 33.86
C CYS A 250 -52.49 -7.12 34.69
N VAL A 251 -53.58 -6.58 35.27
CA VAL A 251 -54.57 -7.39 35.99
C VAL A 251 -55.37 -8.27 35.03
N LEU A 252 -55.80 -7.73 33.89
CA LEU A 252 -56.56 -8.46 32.87
C LEU A 252 -55.75 -9.59 32.21
N LEU A 253 -54.44 -9.39 32.05
CA LEU A 253 -53.54 -10.35 31.40
C LEU A 253 -52.86 -11.32 32.38
N ARG A 254 -53.12 -11.22 33.69
CA ARG A 254 -52.43 -12.01 34.73
C ARG A 254 -52.52 -13.52 34.53
N SER A 255 -53.59 -14.00 33.89
CA SER A 255 -53.81 -15.43 33.62
C SER A 255 -53.29 -15.89 32.25
N GLN A 256 -52.74 -14.98 31.45
CA GLN A 256 -52.27 -15.28 30.09
C GLN A 256 -50.78 -15.61 30.07
N MET A 257 -50.36 -16.38 29.07
CA MET A 257 -48.94 -16.61 28.81
C MET A 257 -48.37 -15.39 28.10
N LEU A 258 -47.50 -14.64 28.80
CA LEU A 258 -46.82 -13.49 28.24
C LEU A 258 -45.55 -13.93 27.51
N PRO A 259 -45.15 -13.24 26.41
CA PRO A 259 -43.91 -13.54 25.72
C PRO A 259 -42.68 -13.35 26.63
N GLU A 260 -41.79 -14.35 26.68
CA GLU A 260 -40.62 -14.37 27.58
C GLU A 260 -39.56 -13.31 27.24
N ASP A 261 -39.49 -12.88 25.98
CA ASP A 261 -38.49 -11.94 25.46
C ASP A 261 -38.87 -10.45 25.66
N LEU A 262 -39.95 -10.16 26.42
CA LEU A 262 -40.39 -8.80 26.75
C LEU A 262 -40.43 -8.57 28.26
N ASP A 263 -39.68 -7.57 28.71
CA ASP A 263 -39.80 -7.05 30.07
C ASP A 263 -41.04 -6.16 30.23
N GLU A 264 -41.43 -5.90 31.47
CA GLU A 264 -42.65 -5.13 31.80
C GLU A 264 -42.65 -3.75 31.14
N ALA A 265 -41.49 -3.09 31.06
CA ALA A 265 -41.35 -1.79 30.41
C ALA A 265 -41.57 -1.87 28.89
N ALA A 266 -41.07 -2.92 28.21
CA ALA A 266 -41.34 -3.11 26.79
C ALA A 266 -42.81 -3.48 26.54
N GLN A 267 -43.42 -4.27 27.42
CA GLN A 267 -44.85 -4.59 27.33
C GLN A 267 -45.72 -3.32 27.48
N GLU A 268 -45.42 -2.48 28.47
CA GLU A 268 -46.08 -1.17 28.65
C GLU A 268 -45.89 -0.29 27.42
N GLY A 269 -44.69 -0.29 26.83
CA GLY A 269 -44.40 0.40 25.58
C GLY A 269 -45.32 -0.03 24.43
N VAL A 270 -45.47 -1.34 24.20
CA VAL A 270 -46.35 -1.88 23.15
C VAL A 270 -47.82 -1.51 23.42
N PHE A 271 -48.25 -1.53 24.68
CA PHE A 271 -49.60 -1.09 25.04
C PHE A 271 -49.82 0.41 24.76
N ASN A 272 -48.85 1.25 25.11
CA ASN A 272 -48.92 2.69 24.83
C ASN A 272 -48.94 2.97 23.33
N GLU A 273 -48.17 2.23 22.52
CA GLU A 273 -48.25 2.30 21.06
C GLU A 273 -49.65 1.94 20.55
N LEU A 274 -50.25 0.87 21.07
CA LEU A 274 -51.63 0.48 20.73
C LEU A 274 -52.63 1.59 21.10
N CYS A 275 -52.47 2.23 22.26
CA CYS A 275 -53.27 3.38 22.67
C CYS A 275 -53.10 4.56 21.70
N SER A 276 -51.87 4.90 21.32
CA SER A 276 -51.60 5.97 20.36
C SER A 276 -52.22 5.67 18.98
N GLU A 277 -52.07 4.45 18.46
CA GLU A 277 -52.68 4.04 17.19
C GLU A 277 -54.21 4.10 17.24
N ASP A 278 -54.82 3.69 18.36
CA ASP A 278 -56.27 3.76 18.52
C ASP A 278 -56.77 5.21 18.66
N LEU A 279 -56.01 6.07 19.36
CA LEU A 279 -56.28 7.51 19.44
C LEU A 279 -56.25 8.15 18.05
N GLU A 280 -55.17 7.94 17.29
CA GLU A 280 -55.02 8.47 15.94
C GLU A 280 -56.14 8.00 15.02
N ARG A 281 -56.49 6.71 15.07
CA ARG A 281 -57.60 6.14 14.28
C ARG A 281 -58.94 6.81 14.60
N ARG A 282 -59.23 7.04 15.88
CA ARG A 282 -60.49 7.68 16.31
C ARG A 282 -60.52 9.15 15.95
N LEU A 283 -59.41 9.87 16.11
CA LEU A 283 -59.30 11.28 15.69
C LEU A 283 -59.41 11.41 14.17
N ALA A 284 -58.80 10.52 13.39
CA ALA A 284 -58.94 10.51 11.95
C ALA A 284 -60.41 10.28 11.51
N ALA A 285 -61.13 9.38 12.17
CA ALA A 285 -62.55 9.17 11.92
C ALA A 285 -63.41 10.40 12.29
N PHE A 286 -63.09 11.07 13.39
CA PHE A 286 -63.72 12.34 13.79
C PHE A 286 -63.47 13.43 12.75
N SER A 287 -62.22 13.64 12.35
CA SER A 287 -61.83 14.62 11.34
C SER A 287 -62.47 14.34 9.99
N ASP A 288 -62.53 13.08 9.55
CA ASP A 288 -63.17 12.69 8.29
C ASP A 288 -64.67 13.06 8.27
N VAL A 289 -65.36 12.89 9.40
CA VAL A 289 -66.76 13.33 9.55
C VAL A 289 -66.90 14.85 9.51
N LEU A 290 -65.97 15.60 10.11
CA LEU A 290 -65.96 17.06 10.03
C LEU A 290 -65.77 17.52 8.58
N HIS A 291 -64.80 16.97 7.86
CA HIS A 291 -64.51 17.32 6.47
C HIS A 291 -65.65 16.98 5.50
N LYS A 292 -66.37 15.88 5.75
CA LYS A 292 -67.50 15.42 4.91
C LYS A 292 -68.82 16.11 5.24
N SER A 293 -68.91 16.79 6.39
CA SER A 293 -70.13 17.50 6.78
C SER A 293 -70.26 18.81 6.02
N LYS A 294 -71.50 19.20 5.69
CA LYS A 294 -71.76 20.52 5.11
C LYS A 294 -71.49 21.59 6.16
N ALA A 295 -71.04 22.76 5.72
CA ALA A 295 -70.78 23.91 6.59
C ALA A 295 -72.03 24.34 7.39
N ASP A 296 -73.22 24.13 6.82
CA ASP A 296 -74.51 24.41 7.49
C ASP A 296 -74.83 23.40 8.61
N ASP A 297 -74.27 22.18 8.55
CA ASP A 297 -74.51 21.12 9.53
C ASP A 297 -73.47 21.14 10.66
N ILE A 298 -72.18 21.23 10.30
CA ILE A 298 -71.05 21.29 11.22
C ILE A 298 -70.05 22.28 10.63
N GLY A 299 -70.18 23.55 11.02
CA GLY A 299 -69.36 24.66 10.52
C GLY A 299 -68.55 25.35 11.62
N PRO A 300 -67.71 26.33 11.25
CA PRO A 300 -66.86 27.07 12.20
C PRO A 300 -67.65 27.97 13.16
N GLU A 301 -68.88 28.33 12.80
CA GLU A 301 -69.77 29.16 13.63
C GLU A 301 -70.44 28.36 14.78
N LEU A 302 -70.38 27.02 14.73
CA LEU A 302 -70.98 26.16 15.74
C LEU A 302 -70.04 26.03 16.95
N PRO A 303 -70.54 26.16 18.20
CA PRO A 303 -69.73 25.91 19.38
C PRO A 303 -69.16 24.49 19.38
N PHE A 304 -67.89 24.33 19.76
CA PHE A 304 -67.19 23.03 19.80
C PHE A 304 -68.03 21.90 20.42
N MET A 305 -68.72 22.17 21.54
CA MET A 305 -69.52 21.14 22.23
C MET A 305 -70.70 20.64 21.40
N GLU A 306 -71.30 21.49 20.57
CA GLU A 306 -72.39 21.12 19.67
C GLU A 306 -71.85 20.43 18.42
N ALA A 307 -70.78 20.97 17.82
CA ALA A 307 -70.07 20.34 16.70
C ALA A 307 -69.58 18.93 17.07
N CYS A 308 -69.01 18.76 18.25
CA CYS A 308 -68.51 17.48 18.75
C CYS A 308 -69.65 16.46 18.95
N LYS A 309 -70.80 16.87 19.51
CA LYS A 309 -71.98 15.99 19.63
C LYS A 309 -72.49 15.54 18.26
N LEU A 310 -72.62 16.46 17.31
CA LEU A 310 -73.08 16.17 15.95
C LEU A 310 -72.10 15.25 15.20
N ALA A 311 -70.81 15.51 15.31
CA ALA A 311 -69.78 14.66 14.73
C ALA A 311 -69.76 13.28 15.38
N THR A 312 -69.85 13.18 16.71
CA THR A 312 -69.93 11.90 17.44
C THR A 312 -71.11 11.05 16.99
N ALA A 313 -72.28 11.65 16.79
CA ALA A 313 -73.45 10.95 16.26
C ALA A 313 -73.19 10.40 14.84
N LYS A 314 -72.51 11.16 13.99
CA LYS A 314 -72.17 10.77 12.61
C LYS A 314 -71.03 9.73 12.52
N VAL A 315 -70.09 9.69 13.47
CA VAL A 315 -69.02 8.66 13.55
C VAL A 315 -69.56 7.27 13.96
N GLY A 316 -70.82 7.19 14.41
CA GLY A 316 -71.47 5.95 14.85
C GLY A 316 -71.71 5.86 16.36
N GLY A 317 -71.77 7.01 17.04
CA GLY A 317 -72.13 7.13 18.46
C GLY A 317 -70.94 7.26 19.41
N GLU A 318 -71.24 7.54 20.68
CA GLU A 318 -70.26 7.83 21.73
C GLU A 318 -69.21 6.72 21.92
N ALA A 319 -69.57 5.47 21.62
CA ALA A 319 -68.66 4.32 21.73
C ALA A 319 -67.41 4.45 20.84
N ARG A 320 -67.51 5.14 19.69
CA ARG A 320 -66.40 5.28 18.73
C ARG A 320 -65.38 6.35 19.11
N LEU A 321 -65.75 7.31 19.94
CA LEU A 321 -64.86 8.38 20.43
C LEU A 321 -64.60 8.28 21.93
N ARG A 322 -65.05 7.18 22.55
CA ARG A 322 -64.85 6.91 23.96
C ARG A 322 -63.37 6.89 24.31
N GLY A 323 -62.98 7.46 25.45
CA GLY A 323 -61.58 7.52 25.89
C GLY A 323 -60.68 8.51 25.14
N VAL A 324 -61.17 9.16 24.07
CA VAL A 324 -60.41 10.22 23.38
C VAL A 324 -60.43 11.49 24.24
N PRO A 325 -59.26 12.09 24.57
CA PRO A 325 -59.22 13.33 25.32
C PRO A 325 -59.93 14.47 24.58
N GLN A 326 -60.74 15.24 25.31
CA GLN A 326 -61.51 16.35 24.73
C GLN A 326 -60.61 17.42 24.09
N ALA A 327 -59.40 17.61 24.63
CA ALA A 327 -58.42 18.53 24.07
C ALA A 327 -57.98 18.13 22.64
N ASP A 328 -57.84 16.83 22.36
CA ASP A 328 -57.42 16.33 21.05
C ASP A 328 -58.56 16.39 20.03
N LEU A 329 -59.80 16.13 20.46
CA LEU A 329 -61.00 16.36 19.64
C LEU A 329 -61.14 17.84 19.30
N LYS A 330 -60.89 18.74 20.26
CA LYS A 330 -60.94 20.18 20.03
C LYS A 330 -59.87 20.62 19.03
N ARG A 331 -58.63 20.15 19.18
CA ARG A 331 -57.55 20.42 18.22
C ARG A 331 -57.87 19.90 16.82
N SER A 332 -58.58 18.79 16.70
CA SER A 332 -58.98 18.25 15.39
C SER A 332 -60.15 19.01 14.75
N TRP A 333 -60.89 19.78 15.54
CA TRP A 333 -61.98 20.64 15.07
C TRP A 333 -61.50 22.04 14.65
N GLU A 334 -60.50 22.59 15.34
CA GLU A 334 -59.84 23.87 15.02
C GLU A 334 -59.06 23.84 13.69
#